data_AF-A0A538RA12-F1
#
_entry.id   AF-A0A538RA12-F1
#
_cell.length_a   1.000
_cell.length_b   1.000
_cell.length_c   1.000
_cell.angle_alpha   90.00
_cell.angle_beta   90.00
_cell.angle_gamma   90.00
#
_symmetry.space_group_name_H-M   'P 1'
#
loop_
_entity.id
_entity.type
_entity.pdbx_description
1 polymer ?
#
loop_
_entity_poly.entity_id
_entity_poly.type
_entity_poly.pdbx_seq_one_letter_code
_entity_poly.pdbx_strand_id
1 'polypeptide(L)'
;GDYPERRAVSAPVRVHIGELDDWTPAAPCRELVAMLKAGGFDADITVYPGAHHSFDNVGRRVAWLPRVDSAAGCPIRSASILGPVLNGAEVLGCLHKGATLGWSPTATEQARRNVVAQLATLLR
;
A
#
# COMPACT_ATOMS: atom_id res chain seq x y z
N GLY A 1 -10.60 3.18 -26.76
CA GLY A 1 -9.41 4.04 -26.92
C GLY A 1 -8.40 3.59 -25.91
N ASP A 2 -7.24 3.15 -26.36
CA ASP A 2 -6.13 2.83 -25.47
C ASP A 2 -5.43 4.13 -25.09
N TYR A 3 -5.42 4.48 -23.81
CA TYR A 3 -4.78 5.69 -23.30
C TYR A 3 -3.48 5.28 -22.61
N PRO A 4 -2.35 5.24 -23.33
CA PRO A 4 -1.08 4.75 -22.78
C PRO A 4 -0.58 5.58 -21.60
N GLU A 5 -0.96 6.85 -21.48
CA GLU A 5 -0.69 7.68 -20.31
C GLU A 5 -1.40 7.17 -19.04
N ARG A 6 -2.53 6.46 -19.18
CA ARG A 6 -3.17 5.76 -18.05
C ARG A 6 -2.49 4.44 -17.68
N ARG A 7 -1.47 4.04 -18.45
CA ARG A 7 -0.61 2.86 -18.19
C ARG A 7 0.78 3.24 -17.67
N ALA A 8 1.11 4.53 -17.66
CA ALA A 8 2.41 5.04 -17.25
C ALA A 8 2.28 5.92 -16.01
N VAL A 9 3.21 5.78 -15.06
CA VAL A 9 3.30 6.71 -13.92
C VAL A 9 4.20 7.87 -14.34
N SER A 10 3.74 9.11 -14.16
CA SER A 10 4.45 10.33 -14.57
C SER A 10 5.51 10.81 -13.58
N ALA A 11 5.70 10.10 -12.46
CA ALA A 11 6.64 10.45 -11.40
C ALA A 11 7.10 9.19 -10.64
N PRO A 12 8.23 9.27 -9.89
CA PRO A 12 8.66 8.19 -9.02
C PRO A 12 7.62 7.81 -7.95
N VAL A 13 7.49 6.51 -7.65
CA VAL A 13 6.57 5.97 -6.63
C VAL A 13 7.35 5.47 -5.42
N ARG A 14 6.94 5.84 -4.21
CA ARG A 14 7.48 5.31 -2.95
C ARG A 14 6.34 4.84 -2.06
N VAL A 15 6.24 3.53 -1.84
CA VAL A 15 5.22 2.93 -0.97
C VAL A 15 5.79 2.70 0.42
N HIS A 16 5.04 3.10 1.45
CA HIS A 16 5.38 2.93 2.85
C HIS A 16 4.26 2.16 3.54
N ILE A 17 4.56 0.98 4.08
CA ILE A 17 3.53 0.07 4.60
C ILE A 17 4.00 -0.70 5.83
N GLY A 18 3.07 -1.06 6.72
CA GLY A 18 3.36 -1.88 7.88
C GLY A 18 3.45 -3.37 7.55
N GLU A 19 4.36 -4.10 8.21
CA GLU A 19 4.49 -5.56 8.08
C GLU A 19 3.25 -6.32 8.57
N LEU A 20 2.61 -5.83 9.62
CA LEU A 20 1.43 -6.41 10.27
C LEU A 20 0.13 -5.73 9.83
N ASP A 21 0.13 -5.02 8.70
CA ASP A 21 -1.10 -4.48 8.12
C ASP A 21 -1.98 -5.64 7.62
N ASP A 22 -3.01 -5.96 8.41
CA ASP A 22 -4.03 -6.97 8.12
C ASP A 22 -5.29 -6.37 7.48
N TRP A 23 -5.31 -5.06 7.24
CA TRP A 23 -6.41 -4.38 6.53
C TRP A 23 -6.10 -4.22 5.04
N THR A 24 -4.90 -3.73 4.74
CA THR A 24 -4.36 -3.53 3.39
C THR A 24 -2.95 -4.10 3.33
N PRO A 25 -2.79 -5.44 3.23
CA PRO A 25 -1.48 -6.08 3.35
C PRO A 25 -0.48 -5.65 2.28
N ALA A 26 0.81 -5.82 2.59
CA ALA A 26 1.90 -5.38 1.70
C ALA A 26 2.01 -6.15 0.37
N ALA A 27 1.43 -7.35 0.27
CA ALA A 27 1.62 -8.22 -0.91
C ALA A 27 1.16 -7.58 -2.23
N PRO A 28 -0.08 -7.05 -2.36
CA PRO A 28 -0.49 -6.30 -3.55
C PRO A 28 0.42 -5.11 -3.89
N CYS A 29 0.93 -4.39 -2.88
CA CYS A 29 1.85 -3.28 -3.09
C CYS A 29 3.21 -3.75 -3.63
N ARG A 30 3.72 -4.90 -3.17
CA ARG A 30 4.95 -5.52 -3.69
C ARG A 30 4.79 -5.92 -5.15
N GLU A 31 3.65 -6.52 -5.51
CA GLU A 31 3.32 -6.88 -6.89
C GLU A 31 3.25 -5.64 -7.79
N LEU A 32 2.59 -4.57 -7.33
CA LEU A 32 2.53 -3.29 -8.05
C LEU A 32 3.94 -2.72 -8.29
N VAL A 33 4.78 -2.65 -7.26
CA VAL A 33 6.15 -2.13 -7.40
C VAL A 33 6.98 -2.99 -8.34
N ALA A 34 6.84 -4.32 -8.28
CA ALA A 34 7.51 -5.22 -9.21
C ALA A 34 7.07 -4.99 -10.66
N MET A 35 5.76 -4.82 -10.91
CA MET A 35 5.23 -4.48 -12.23
C MET A 35 5.75 -3.14 -12.75
N LEU A 36 5.78 -2.10 -11.90
CA LEU A 36 6.30 -0.78 -12.28
C LEU A 36 7.80 -0.84 -12.61
N LYS A 37 8.61 -1.51 -11.78
CA LYS A 37 10.05 -1.72 -12.04
C LYS A 37 10.27 -2.48 -13.35
N ALA A 38 9.49 -3.53 -13.62
CA ALA A 38 9.56 -4.29 -14.87
C ALA A 38 9.18 -3.46 -16.10
N GLY A 39 8.31 -2.46 -15.93
CA GLY A 39 7.94 -1.47 -16.96
C GLY A 39 8.96 -0.33 -17.14
N GLY A 40 10.08 -0.33 -16.41
CA GLY A 40 11.10 0.71 -16.48
C GLY A 40 10.79 1.97 -15.67
N PHE A 41 9.77 1.94 -14.81
CA PHE A 41 9.40 3.06 -13.95
C PHE A 41 10.19 3.05 -12.63
N ASP A 42 10.51 4.24 -12.11
CA ASP A 42 11.08 4.39 -10.78
C ASP A 42 10.01 4.17 -9.70
N ALA A 43 10.02 3.00 -9.08
CA ALA A 43 9.11 2.66 -7.99
C ALA A 43 9.88 1.93 -6.88
N ASP A 44 9.51 2.12 -5.62
CA ASP A 44 10.06 1.34 -4.52
C ASP A 44 9.08 1.17 -3.36
N ILE A 45 9.34 0.19 -2.49
CA ILE A 45 8.51 -0.11 -1.32
C ILE A 45 9.36 -0.29 -0.07
N THR A 46 8.96 0.34 1.03
CA THR A 46 9.49 0.07 2.38
C THR A 46 8.41 -0.58 3.23
N VAL A 47 8.73 -1.74 3.79
CA VAL A 47 7.87 -2.46 4.76
C VAL A 47 8.46 -2.28 6.17
N TYR A 48 7.67 -1.74 7.09
CA TYR A 48 8.10 -1.45 8.46
C TYR A 48 7.80 -2.61 9.40
N PRO A 49 8.82 -3.23 10.04
CA PRO A 49 8.61 -4.36 10.93
C PRO A 49 7.68 -4.04 12.11
N GLY A 50 6.78 -4.98 12.43
CA GLY A 50 5.86 -4.87 13.57
C GLY A 50 4.80 -3.75 13.48
N ALA A 51 4.66 -3.07 12.34
CA ALA A 51 3.71 -1.98 12.16
C ALA A 51 2.38 -2.46 11.55
N HIS A 52 1.26 -2.00 12.10
CA HIS A 52 -0.09 -2.28 11.60
C HIS A 52 -0.57 -1.22 10.59
N HIS A 53 -1.82 -1.32 10.15
CA HIS A 53 -2.50 -0.22 9.48
C HIS A 53 -2.44 1.07 10.32
N SER A 54 -2.33 2.23 9.68
CA SER A 54 -2.20 3.53 10.36
C SER A 54 -1.01 3.65 11.33
N PHE A 55 0.12 3.02 11.01
CA PHE A 55 1.31 3.01 11.89
C PHE A 55 1.89 4.39 12.20
N ASP A 56 1.59 5.41 11.42
CA ASP A 56 2.08 6.79 11.53
C ASP A 56 1.08 7.73 12.20
N ASN A 57 -0.10 7.23 12.60
CA ASN A 57 -1.11 7.98 13.33
C ASN A 57 -0.71 8.15 14.81
N VAL A 58 0.12 9.17 15.08
CA VAL A 58 0.71 9.43 16.40
C VAL A 58 -0.35 9.43 17.52
N GLY A 59 -0.08 8.65 18.58
CA GLY A 59 -0.97 8.51 19.74
C GLY A 59 -2.12 7.51 19.55
N ARG A 60 -2.31 6.95 18.35
CA ARG A 60 -3.35 5.94 18.11
C ARG A 60 -2.99 4.63 18.80
N ARG A 61 -3.78 4.23 19.80
CA ARG A 61 -3.65 2.91 20.42
C ARG A 61 -3.91 1.81 19.38
N VAL A 62 -3.13 0.73 19.48
CA VAL A 62 -3.39 -0.50 18.73
C VAL A 62 -4.77 -1.04 19.13
N ALA A 63 -5.61 -1.26 18.13
CA ALA A 63 -6.97 -1.72 18.32
C ALA A 63 -7.45 -2.57 17.13
N TRP A 64 -8.18 -3.63 17.46
CA TRP A 64 -8.99 -4.39 16.51
C TRP A 64 -10.31 -3.67 16.25
N LEU A 65 -10.65 -3.47 14.98
CA LEU A 65 -11.89 -2.85 14.54
C LEU A 65 -12.83 -3.91 13.95
N PRO A 66 -13.78 -4.49 14.71
CA PRO A 66 -14.53 -5.67 14.26
C PRO A 66 -15.57 -5.43 13.16
N ARG A 67 -15.85 -4.17 12.78
CA ARG A 67 -16.95 -3.82 11.86
C ARG A 67 -16.50 -3.22 10.53
N VAL A 68 -15.20 -3.04 10.32
CA VAL A 68 -14.69 -2.52 9.05
C VAL A 68 -14.66 -3.62 8.00
N ASP A 69 -14.92 -3.27 6.75
CA ASP A 69 -14.72 -4.16 5.61
C ASP A 69 -13.23 -4.25 5.30
N SER A 70 -12.73 -5.48 5.22
CA SER A 70 -11.37 -5.79 4.83
C SER A 70 -11.39 -6.66 3.58
N ALA A 71 -10.63 -6.22 2.58
CA ALA A 71 -10.34 -6.99 1.38
C ALA A 71 -9.00 -7.74 1.49
N ALA A 72 -8.40 -7.80 2.69
CA ALA A 72 -7.17 -8.55 2.90
C ALA A 72 -7.35 -10.02 2.49
N GLY A 73 -6.41 -10.54 1.71
CA GLY A 73 -6.48 -11.91 1.17
C GLY A 73 -7.40 -12.08 -0.04
N CYS A 74 -8.07 -11.02 -0.52
CA CYS A 74 -8.88 -11.12 -1.73
C CYS A 74 -8.02 -11.09 -3.01
N PRO A 75 -8.43 -11.82 -4.07
CA PRO A 75 -7.70 -11.88 -5.32
C PRO A 75 -7.95 -10.62 -6.16
N ILE A 76 -7.52 -9.47 -5.66
CA ILE A 76 -7.66 -8.19 -6.36
C ILE A 76 -6.72 -8.22 -7.57
N ARG A 77 -7.30 -8.17 -8.77
CA ARG A 77 -6.55 -8.05 -10.02
C ARG A 77 -6.94 -6.75 -10.70
N SER A 78 -5.98 -6.09 -11.35
CA SER A 78 -6.22 -4.89 -12.15
C SER A 78 -5.40 -4.94 -13.43
N ALA A 79 -5.99 -4.57 -14.56
CA ALA A 79 -5.27 -4.52 -15.85
C ALA A 79 -4.29 -3.33 -15.95
N SER A 80 -4.46 -2.31 -15.09
CA SER A 80 -3.60 -1.14 -14.95
C SER A 80 -3.81 -0.58 -13.53
N ILE A 81 -2.84 0.20 -13.03
CA ILE A 81 -2.97 0.96 -11.77
C ILE A 81 -4.19 1.91 -11.78
N LEU A 82 -4.58 2.41 -12.96
CA LEU A 82 -5.77 3.24 -13.16
C LEU A 82 -6.95 2.46 -13.78
N GLY A 83 -6.79 1.15 -13.97
CA GLY A 83 -7.80 0.28 -14.54
C GLY A 83 -8.87 -0.11 -13.52
N PRO A 84 -10.04 -0.58 -13.98
CA PRO A 84 -11.03 -1.14 -13.07
C PRO A 84 -10.46 -2.37 -12.37
N VAL A 85 -10.89 -2.61 -11.13
CA VAL A 85 -10.69 -3.89 -10.45
C VAL A 85 -11.37 -4.96 -11.29
N LEU A 86 -10.58 -5.89 -11.82
CA LEU A 86 -11.05 -7.09 -12.46
C LEU A 86 -11.67 -7.99 -11.37
N ASN A 87 -12.79 -8.64 -11.67
CA ASN A 87 -13.51 -9.55 -10.76
C ASN A 87 -14.18 -8.89 -9.54
N GLY A 88 -14.79 -7.71 -9.68
CA GLY A 88 -15.46 -7.00 -8.58
C GLY A 88 -16.48 -7.84 -7.76
N ALA A 89 -17.20 -8.78 -8.39
CA ALA A 89 -18.11 -9.70 -7.69
C ALA A 89 -17.38 -10.73 -6.80
N GLU A 90 -16.22 -11.22 -7.24
CA GLU A 90 -15.36 -12.13 -6.47
C GLU A 90 -14.74 -11.41 -5.27
N VAL A 91 -14.32 -10.15 -5.49
CA VAL A 91 -13.83 -9.27 -4.41
C VAL A 91 -14.93 -9.04 -3.37
N LEU A 92 -16.15 -8.69 -3.81
CA LEU A 92 -17.31 -8.51 -2.92
C LEU A 92 -17.60 -9.77 -2.09
N GLY A 93 -17.54 -10.96 -2.70
CA GLY A 93 -17.76 -12.23 -2.01
C GLY A 93 -16.63 -12.64 -1.06
N CYS A 94 -15.44 -12.06 -1.21
CA CYS A 94 -14.27 -12.34 -0.38
C CYS A 94 -14.12 -11.36 0.80
N LEU A 95 -14.82 -10.21 0.78
CA LEU A 95 -14.78 -9.25 1.86
C LEU A 95 -15.12 -9.92 3.20
N HIS A 96 -14.29 -9.65 4.20
CA HIS A 96 -14.53 -10.07 5.57
C HIS A 96 -14.54 -8.85 6.49
N LYS A 97 -15.04 -9.06 7.71
CA LYS A 97 -15.07 -8.03 8.74
C LYS A 97 -13.85 -8.12 9.63
N GLY A 98 -13.30 -6.96 9.96
CA GLY A 98 -12.21 -6.86 10.93
C GLY A 98 -10.88 -6.44 10.35
N ALA A 99 -10.18 -5.58 11.08
CA ALA A 99 -8.77 -5.28 10.84
C ALA A 99 -8.13 -4.64 12.09
N THR A 100 -6.81 -4.68 12.16
CA THR A 100 -5.99 -4.06 13.19
C THR A 100 -5.38 -2.78 12.68
N LEU A 101 -5.45 -1.73 13.48
CA LEU A 101 -4.69 -0.51 13.24
C LEU A 101 -4.03 -0.04 14.52
N GLY A 102 -2.97 0.74 14.40
CA GLY A 102 -2.33 1.33 15.57
C GLY A 102 -1.00 1.98 15.28
N TRP A 103 -0.68 2.99 16.08
CA TRP A 103 0.58 3.70 16.01
C TRP A 103 1.77 2.79 16.34
N SER A 104 2.83 2.91 15.56
CA SER A 104 4.16 2.39 15.88
C SER A 104 5.14 3.57 15.92
N PRO A 105 5.65 3.97 17.10
CA PRO A 105 6.61 5.06 17.22
C PRO A 105 7.86 4.83 16.36
N THR A 106 8.41 3.61 16.39
CA THR A 106 9.58 3.21 15.63
C THR A 106 9.33 3.29 14.12
N ALA A 107 8.21 2.75 13.63
CA ALA A 107 7.89 2.80 12.20
C ALA A 107 7.59 4.23 11.73
N THR A 108 6.91 5.04 12.54
CA THR A 108 6.64 6.45 12.25
C THR A 108 7.94 7.22 12.04
N GLU A 109 8.91 7.03 12.95
CA GLU A 109 10.18 7.73 12.91
C GLU A 109 11.01 7.30 11.69
N GLN A 110 11.05 5.99 11.39
CA GLN A 110 11.71 5.47 10.20
C GLN A 110 11.03 5.97 8.91
N ALA A 111 9.70 6.01 8.86
CA ALA A 111 8.97 6.54 7.72
C ALA A 111 9.28 8.01 7.46
N ARG A 112 9.27 8.84 8.50
CA ARG A 112 9.65 10.26 8.38
C ARG A 112 11.06 10.43 7.82
N ARG A 113 12.04 9.68 8.35
CA ARG A 113 13.42 9.70 7.84
C ARG A 113 13.49 9.31 6.37
N ASN A 114 12.83 8.21 6.00
CA ASN A 114 12.87 7.69 4.64
C ASN A 114 12.22 8.67 3.65
N VAL A 115 11.04 9.22 3.98
CA VAL A 115 10.36 10.20 3.14
C VAL A 115 11.23 11.43 2.90
N VAL A 116 11.85 11.99 3.94
CA VAL A 116 12.75 13.15 3.79
C VAL A 116 13.95 12.81 2.91
N ALA A 117 14.60 11.66 3.13
CA ALA A 117 15.77 11.25 2.34
C ALA A 117 15.42 10.97 0.87
N GLN A 118 14.25 10.38 0.61
CA GLN A 118 13.75 10.11 -0.74
C GLN A 118 13.41 11.41 -1.46
N LEU A 119 12.67 12.33 -0.81
CA LEU A 119 12.38 13.65 -1.39
C LEU A 119 13.66 14.41 -1.72
N ALA A 120 14.63 14.40 -0.80
CA ALA A 120 15.92 15.04 -1.01
C ALA A 120 16.73 14.42 -2.17
N THR A 121 16.44 13.18 -2.59
CA THR A 121 17.06 12.55 -3.76
C THR A 121 16.27 12.83 -5.04
N LEU A 122 14.94 12.79 -4.97
CA LEU A 122 14.03 12.86 -6.11
C LEU A 122 13.78 14.28 -6.63
N LEU A 123 13.97 15.30 -5.79
CA LEU A 123 13.75 16.71 -6.13
C LEU A 123 15.05 17.48 -6.41
N ARG A 124 16.14 16.76 -6.69
CA ARG A 124 17.42 17.37 -7.08
C ARG A 124 17.45 17.75 -8.54
#